data_AF-A0AAW4I9N9-F1
#
_entry.id   AF-A0AAW4I9N9-F1
#
_cell.length_a   1.000
_cell.length_b   1.000
_cell.length_c   1.000
_cell.angle_alpha   90.00
_cell.angle_beta   90.00
_cell.angle_gamma   90.00
#
_symmetry.space_group_name_H-M   'P 1'
#
loop_
_entity.id
_entity.type
_entity.pdbx_description
1 polymer ?
#
loop_
_entity_poly.entity_id
_entity_poly.type
_entity_poly.pdbx_seq_one_letter_code
_entity_poly.pdbx_strand_id
1 'polypeptide(L)'
;MSSSAPSPRIRHDYLLLHKPLISARTALEAFATPEGVEAYRRFPNLVSKAQTLLPDLQQLIETMLPELVAARVRMALDGVPLIAPVDHDIPAGLMGD
;
A
#
# COMPACT_ATOMS: atom_id res chain seq x y z
N MET A 1 -30.44 7.08 -14.13
CA MET A 1 -29.44 6.59 -15.11
C MET A 1 -28.17 6.32 -14.33
N SER A 2 -27.85 5.06 -14.08
CA SER A 2 -26.72 4.65 -13.24
C SER A 2 -25.41 4.94 -13.98
N SER A 3 -24.63 5.90 -13.49
CA SER A 3 -23.32 6.23 -14.04
C SER A 3 -22.37 5.06 -13.84
N SER A 4 -22.21 4.25 -14.87
CA SER A 4 -21.21 3.19 -14.97
C SER A 4 -19.84 3.85 -15.15
N ALA A 5 -19.25 4.31 -14.05
CA ALA A 5 -17.91 4.88 -14.07
C ALA A 5 -16.91 3.76 -14.43
N PRO A 6 -16.08 3.94 -15.48
CA PRO A 6 -15.15 2.92 -15.92
C PRO A 6 -14.14 2.63 -14.81
N SER A 7 -13.95 1.35 -14.51
CA SER A 7 -12.98 0.90 -13.51
C SER A 7 -11.59 1.46 -13.83
N PRO A 8 -10.79 1.88 -12.83
CA PRO A 8 -9.43 2.38 -13.06
C PRO A 8 -8.50 1.36 -13.74
N ARG A 9 -8.90 0.08 -13.76
CA ARG A 9 -8.29 -0.97 -14.59
C ARG A 9 -8.36 -0.71 -16.10
N ILE A 10 -9.30 0.12 -16.56
CA ILE A 10 -9.58 0.39 -17.98
C ILE A 10 -9.11 1.79 -18.41
N ARG A 11 -9.06 2.79 -17.52
CA ARG A 11 -8.50 4.11 -17.82
C ARG A 11 -7.66 4.65 -16.66
N HIS A 12 -6.35 4.57 -16.82
CA HIS A 12 -5.35 5.13 -15.89
C HIS A 12 -5.58 6.63 -15.63
N ASP A 13 -6.01 7.39 -16.65
CA ASP A 13 -6.31 8.83 -16.54
C ASP A 13 -7.51 9.15 -15.63
N TYR A 14 -8.37 8.18 -15.31
CA TYR A 14 -9.54 8.42 -14.46
C TYR A 14 -9.14 8.79 -13.02
N LEU A 15 -8.01 8.26 -12.54
CA LEU A 15 -7.43 8.58 -11.24
C LEU A 15 -6.84 10.00 -11.19
N LEU A 16 -6.31 10.50 -12.31
CA LEU A 16 -5.78 11.86 -12.41
C LEU A 16 -6.88 12.92 -12.52
N LEU A 17 -8.03 12.55 -13.13
CA LEU A 17 -9.17 13.44 -13.33
C LEU A 17 -10.11 13.55 -12.11
N HIS A 18 -10.25 12.49 -11.29
CA HIS A 18 -11.16 12.44 -10.13
C HIS A 18 -10.39 12.48 -8.80
N LYS A 19 -9.69 13.58 -8.56
CA LYS A 19 -8.93 13.86 -7.32
C LYS A 19 -9.67 13.62 -5.98
N PRO A 20 -11.02 13.67 -5.82
CA PRO A 20 -11.62 13.51 -4.50
C PRO A 20 -11.94 12.07 -4.04
N LEU A 21 -11.91 11.03 -4.91
CA LEU A 21 -12.57 9.74 -4.57
C LEU A 21 -11.67 8.49 -4.64
N ILE A 22 -10.34 8.64 -4.70
CA ILE A 22 -9.45 7.48 -4.57
C ILE A 22 -9.32 7.14 -3.09
N SER A 23 -10.01 6.06 -2.69
CA SER A 23 -9.88 5.46 -1.36
C SER A 23 -8.45 4.97 -1.14
N ALA A 24 -8.02 4.88 0.12
CA ALA A 24 -6.71 4.33 0.46
C ALA A 24 -6.51 2.91 -0.08
N ARG A 25 -7.58 2.10 -0.06
CA ARG A 25 -7.56 0.73 -0.60
C ARG A 25 -7.33 0.71 -2.10
N THR A 26 -8.04 1.55 -2.85
CA THR A 26 -7.88 1.66 -4.31
C THR A 26 -6.48 2.19 -4.67
N ALA A 27 -5.93 3.10 -3.87
CA ALA A 27 -4.56 3.55 -4.03
C ALA A 27 -3.57 2.40 -3.79
N LEU A 28 -3.78 1.58 -2.75
CA LEU A 28 -2.93 0.43 -2.45
C LEU A 28 -3.05 -0.68 -3.51
N GLU A 29 -4.25 -0.97 -4.01
CA GLU A 29 -4.50 -1.92 -5.11
C GLU A 29 -3.74 -1.54 -6.39
N ALA A 30 -3.50 -0.25 -6.62
CA ALA A 30 -2.71 0.22 -7.75
C ALA A 30 -1.23 -0.24 -7.67
N PHE A 31 -0.72 -0.56 -6.48
CA PHE A 31 0.62 -1.11 -6.27
C PHE A 31 0.64 -2.65 -6.19
N ALA A 32 -0.49 -3.34 -6.42
CA ALA A 32 -0.57 -4.80 -6.34
C ALA A 32 0.02 -5.53 -7.56
N THR A 33 0.49 -4.81 -8.58
CA THR A 33 1.20 -5.37 -9.74
C THR A 33 2.53 -4.64 -9.98
N PRO A 34 3.55 -5.31 -10.57
CA PRO A 34 4.85 -4.70 -10.85
C PRO A 34 4.73 -3.44 -11.72
N GLU A 35 3.88 -3.48 -12.75
CA GLU A 35 3.65 -2.36 -13.66
C GLU A 35 3.00 -1.19 -12.93
N GLY A 36 2.09 -1.47 -12.00
CA GLY A 36 1.48 -0.48 -11.14
C GLY A 36 2.49 0.19 -10.23
N VAL A 37 3.37 -0.59 -9.58
CA VAL A 37 4.47 -0.05 -8.77
C VAL A 37 5.34 0.90 -9.60
N GLU A 38 5.71 0.50 -10.81
CA GLU A 38 6.62 1.29 -11.66
C GLU A 38 5.96 2.54 -12.26
N ALA A 39 4.68 2.45 -12.62
CA ALA A 39 3.88 3.58 -13.07
C ALA A 39 3.62 4.58 -11.94
N TYR A 40 3.23 4.09 -10.75
CA TYR A 40 2.70 4.93 -9.68
C TYR A 40 3.75 5.39 -8.66
N ARG A 41 4.95 4.81 -8.60
CA ARG A 41 6.02 5.24 -7.68
C ARG A 41 6.40 6.72 -7.81
N ARG A 42 6.17 7.33 -8.98
CA ARG A 42 6.47 8.75 -9.25
C ARG A 42 5.38 9.71 -8.79
N PHE A 43 4.27 9.20 -8.25
CA PHE A 43 3.12 9.99 -7.82
C PHE A 43 3.02 10.00 -6.28
N PRO A 44 3.65 10.97 -5.60
CA PRO A 44 3.74 10.99 -4.14
C PRO A 44 2.37 11.03 -3.47
N ASN A 45 1.37 11.65 -4.10
CA ASN A 45 -0.02 11.68 -3.64
C ASN A 45 -0.68 10.29 -3.59
N LEU A 46 -0.34 9.37 -4.50
CA LEU A 46 -0.84 7.99 -4.48
C LEU A 46 -0.09 7.15 -3.45
N VAL A 47 1.23 7.32 -3.38
CA VAL A 47 2.08 6.67 -2.38
C VAL A 47 1.61 7.02 -0.98
N SER A 48 1.45 8.32 -0.67
CA SER A 48 0.97 8.78 0.64
C SER A 48 -0.43 8.29 0.99
N LYS A 49 -1.33 8.15 0.01
CA LYS A 49 -2.66 7.55 0.25
C LYS A 49 -2.55 6.06 0.58
N ALA A 50 -1.76 5.30 -0.18
CA ALA A 50 -1.56 3.88 0.06
C ALA A 50 -0.79 3.61 1.36
N GLN A 51 0.09 4.52 1.78
CA GLN A 51 0.80 4.47 3.06
C GLN A 51 -0.11 4.50 4.28
N THR A 52 -1.34 5.01 4.16
CA THR A 52 -2.32 4.93 5.27
C THR A 52 -2.72 3.49 5.61
N LEU A 53 -2.56 2.55 4.66
CA LEU A 53 -2.82 1.11 4.86
C LEU A 53 -1.53 0.29 4.92
N LEU A 54 -0.47 0.74 4.24
CA LEU A 54 0.84 0.09 4.25
C LEU A 54 1.95 1.13 4.47
N PRO A 55 2.27 1.50 5.73
CA PRO A 55 3.16 2.62 6.05
C PRO A 55 4.53 2.52 5.39
N ASP A 56 5.06 1.30 5.31
CA ASP A 56 6.38 1.00 4.74
C ASP A 56 6.41 1.03 3.21
N LEU A 57 5.29 1.30 2.53
CA LEU A 57 5.19 1.21 1.06
C LEU A 57 6.27 2.03 0.34
N GLN A 58 6.57 3.25 0.81
CA GLN A 58 7.61 4.07 0.19
C GLN A 58 8.99 3.44 0.32
N GLN A 59 9.33 2.93 1.50
CA GLN A 59 10.58 2.22 1.72
C GLN A 59 10.66 0.95 0.87
N LEU A 60 9.56 0.20 0.74
CA LEU A 60 9.51 -0.99 -0.13
C LEU A 60 9.78 -0.62 -1.60
N ILE A 61 9.18 0.47 -2.09
CA ILE A 61 9.39 0.98 -3.46
C ILE A 61 10.84 1.38 -3.71
N GLU A 62 11.51 1.96 -2.71
CA GLU A 62 12.90 2.43 -2.82
C GLU A 62 13.93 1.31 -2.68
N THR A 63 13.61 0.24 -1.93
CA THR A 63 14.57 -0.81 -1.55
C THR A 63 14.37 -2.14 -2.28
N MET A 64 13.21 -2.38 -2.87
CA MET A 64 12.86 -3.65 -3.47
C MET A 64 12.51 -3.54 -4.95
N LEU A 65 12.63 -4.68 -5.65
CA LEU A 65 12.15 -4.82 -7.01
C LEU A 65 10.61 -4.70 -7.06
N PRO A 66 10.04 -4.15 -8.15
CA PRO A 66 8.60 -3.96 -8.30
C PRO A 66 7.76 -5.22 -8.04
N GLU A 67 8.27 -6.39 -8.41
CA GLU A 67 7.63 -7.69 -8.20
C GLU A 67 7.46 -8.03 -6.71
N LEU A 68 8.48 -7.72 -5.91
CA LEU A 68 8.47 -7.96 -4.47
C LEU A 68 7.59 -6.95 -3.73
N VAL A 69 7.59 -5.69 -4.17
CA VAL A 69 6.65 -4.68 -3.67
C VAL A 69 5.21 -5.12 -3.94
N ALA A 70 4.90 -5.54 -5.17
CA ALA A 70 3.59 -6.02 -5.56
C ALA A 70 3.15 -7.26 -4.76
N ALA A 71 4.07 -8.18 -4.46
CA ALA A 71 3.80 -9.31 -3.56
C ALA A 71 3.44 -8.86 -2.14
N ARG A 72 4.21 -7.93 -1.56
CA ARG A 72 3.94 -7.36 -0.22
C ARG A 72 2.62 -6.61 -0.15
N VAL A 73 2.31 -5.85 -1.18
CA VAL A 73 1.03 -5.12 -1.29
C VAL A 73 -0.15 -6.09 -1.34
N ARG A 74 -0.04 -7.18 -2.10
CA ARG A 74 -1.08 -8.23 -2.14
C ARG A 74 -1.29 -8.87 -0.76
N MET A 75 -0.21 -9.23 -0.06
CA MET A 75 -0.29 -9.78 1.31
C MET A 75 -1.00 -8.81 2.27
N ALA A 76 -0.69 -7.51 2.19
CA ALA A 76 -1.35 -6.49 3.00
C ALA A 76 -2.85 -6.34 2.66
N LEU A 77 -3.22 -6.46 1.37
CA LEU A 77 -4.61 -6.40 0.91
C LEU A 77 -5.44 -7.62 1.29
N ASP A 78 -4.81 -8.81 1.31
CA ASP A 78 -5.43 -10.07 1.74
C ASP A 78 -5.63 -10.16 3.26
N GLY A 79 -5.20 -9.13 4.01
CA GLY A 79 -5.36 -9.08 5.46
C GLY A 79 -4.43 -10.06 6.19
N VAL A 80 -3.36 -10.52 5.54
CA VAL A 80 -2.32 -11.28 6.21
C VAL A 80 -1.56 -10.30 7.09
N PRO A 81 -1.62 -10.41 8.43
CA PRO A 81 -0.88 -9.53 9.30
C PRO A 81 0.62 -9.72 9.02
N LEU A 82 1.25 -8.74 8.37
CA LEU A 82 2.71 -8.63 8.25
C LEU A 82 3.33 -8.15 9.57
N ILE A 83 2.79 -8.61 10.68
CA ILE A 83 3.36 -8.42 12.01
C ILE A 83 4.13 -9.71 12.25
N ALA A 84 5.45 -9.67 12.05
CA ALA A 84 6.26 -10.47 12.95
C ALA A 84 6.05 -9.80 14.32
N PRO A 85 5.46 -10.47 15.32
CA PRO A 85 5.57 -9.97 16.68
C PRO A 85 7.07 -9.99 16.98
N VAL A 86 7.72 -8.82 16.90
CA VAL A 86 8.92 -8.60 17.69
C VAL A 86 8.37 -8.47 19.11
N ASP A 87 8.15 -9.62 19.72
CA ASP A 87 8.00 -9.75 21.15
C ASP A 87 9.34 -9.32 21.72
N HIS A 88 9.47 -8.01 21.94
CA HIS A 88 10.55 -7.47 22.72
C HIS A 88 10.16 -7.75 24.17
N ASP A 89 10.37 -9.00 24.58
CA ASP A 89 10.38 -9.42 25.98
C ASP A 89 11.51 -8.64 26.66
N ILE A 90 11.19 -7.43 27.13
CA ILE A 90 12.01 -6.70 28.09
C ILE A 90 11.87 -7.49 29.39
N PRO A 91 12.95 -8.09 29.94
CA PRO A 91 12.85 -8.73 31.24
C PRO A 91 12.63 -7.64 32.30
N ALA A 92 11.37 -7.44 32.67
CA ALA A 92 10.99 -6.69 33.87
C ALA A 92 11.29 -7.56 35.09
N GLY A 93 12.57 -7.65 35.45
CA GLY A 93 13.07 -8.42 36.58
C GLY A 93 14.14 -7.67 37.35
N LEU A 94 13.88 -6.42 37.72
CA LEU A 94 14.75 -5.64 38.59
C LEU A 94 13.90 -4.74 39.52
N MET A 95 13.29 -5.34 40.55
CA MET A 95 12.88 -4.74 41.83
C MET A 95 12.18 -5.81 42.68
N GLY A 96 12.82 -6.33 43.73
CA GLY A 96 12.50 -6.03 45.14
C GLY A 96 11.48 -7.06 45.65
N ASP A 97 11.77 -7.92 46.63
CA ASP A 97 12.35 -7.70 47.97
C ASP A 97 13.19 -8.92 48.39
#